data_AF-A0A937MWN2-F1
#
_entry.id   AF-A0A937MWN2-F1
#
_cell.length_a   1.000
_cell.length_b   1.000
_cell.length_c   1.000
_cell.angle_alpha   90.00
_cell.angle_beta   90.00
_cell.angle_gamma   90.00
#
_symmetry.space_group_name_H-M   'P 1'
#
loop_
_entity.id
_entity.type
_entity.pdbx_description
1 polymer ?
#
loop_
_entity_poly.entity_id
_entity_poly.type
_entity_poly.pdbx_seq_one_letter_code
_entity_poly.pdbx_strand_id
1 'polypeptide(L)'
;MVELLLIIHFLVILFIIFGFPVGLVVNCRLFRIIHFATLAGVSLLMVLEIPCPLTIWEEMLRQSPIYEGSFISSWLNRIIYLEDFDASIMPYLTVGFLALTVSSFFWHPTTRRGAK
;
A
#
# COMPACT_ATOMS: atom_id res chain seq x y z
N MET A 1 8.27 0.58 19.02
CA MET A 1 8.93 0.38 17.69
C MET A 1 8.02 -0.36 16.72
N VAL A 2 7.46 -1.53 17.08
CA VAL A 2 6.47 -2.25 16.25
C VAL A 2 5.26 -1.40 15.89
N GLU A 3 4.70 -0.65 16.84
CA GLU A 3 3.53 0.21 16.60
C GLU A 3 3.80 1.27 15.54
N LEU A 4 5.01 1.86 15.52
CA LEU A 4 5.39 2.84 14.50
C LEU A 4 5.42 2.20 13.11
N LEU A 5 5.99 0.99 12.98
CA LEU A 5 5.99 0.25 11.71
C LEU A 5 4.58 -0.08 11.25
N LEU A 6 3.73 -0.54 12.17
CA LEU A 6 2.34 -0.89 11.87
C LEU A 6 1.52 0.34 11.46
N ILE A 7 1.75 1.50 12.09
CA ILE A 7 1.17 2.78 11.69
C ILE A 7 1.66 3.16 10.29
N ILE A 8 2.96 3.05 10.01
CA ILE A 8 3.51 3.34 8.68
C ILE A 8 2.90 2.39 7.63
N HIS A 9 2.78 1.11 7.93
CA HIS A 9 2.16 0.12 7.05
C HIS A 9 0.71 0.50 6.75
N PHE A 10 -0.06 0.82 7.79
CA PHE A 10 -1.43 1.30 7.65
C PHE A 10 -1.51 2.58 6.81
N LEU A 11 -0.61 3.55 7.01
CA LEU A 11 -0.54 4.77 6.19
C LEU A 11 -0.23 4.48 4.72
N VAL A 12 0.61 3.48 4.43
CA VAL A 12 0.87 3.02 3.05
C VAL A 12 -0.41 2.44 2.44
N ILE A 13 -1.18 1.63 3.19
CA ILE A 13 -2.47 1.11 2.72
C ILE A 13 -3.45 2.25 2.45
N LEU A 14 -3.57 3.22 3.35
CA LEU A 14 -4.39 4.42 3.13
C LEU A 14 -3.93 5.21 1.91
N PHE A 15 -2.62 5.36 1.73
CA PHE A 15 -2.06 6.02 0.55
C PHE A 15 -2.36 5.25 -0.75
N ILE A 16 -2.42 3.92 -0.71
CA ILE A 16 -2.85 3.11 -1.86
C ILE A 16 -4.35 3.33 -2.12
N ILE A 17 -5.22 3.24 -1.11
CA ILE A 17 -6.67 3.36 -1.32
C ILE A 17 -7.07 4.79 -1.74
N PHE A 18 -6.59 5.81 -1.01
CA PHE A 18 -6.98 7.20 -1.21
C PHE A 18 -6.06 7.96 -2.17
N GLY A 19 -4.85 7.47 -2.45
CA GLY A 19 -3.94 8.13 -3.39
C GLY A 19 -4.46 8.16 -4.82
N PHE A 20 -5.27 7.17 -5.23
CA PHE A 20 -5.89 7.17 -6.55
C PHE A 20 -6.88 8.35 -6.74
N PRO A 21 -7.95 8.50 -5.94
CA PRO A 21 -8.89 9.61 -6.10
C PRO A 21 -8.22 10.98 -5.86
N VAL A 22 -7.32 11.09 -4.88
CA VAL A 22 -6.54 12.33 -4.66
C VAL A 22 -5.68 12.66 -5.87
N GLY A 23 -5.04 11.65 -6.46
CA GLY A 23 -4.22 11.80 -7.66
C GLY A 23 -5.01 12.27 -8.87
N LEU A 24 -6.27 11.84 -9.01
CA LEU A 24 -7.17 12.31 -10.07
C LEU A 24 -7.58 13.78 -9.85
N VAL A 25 -7.95 14.16 -8.64
CA VAL A 25 -8.42 15.52 -8.32
C VAL A 25 -7.29 16.54 -8.41
N VAL A 26 -6.14 16.26 -7.78
CA VAL A 26 -4.99 17.19 -7.75
C VAL A 26 -4.24 17.16 -9.09
N ASN A 27 -4.28 16.03 -9.79
CA ASN A 27 -3.59 15.77 -11.06
C ASN A 27 -2.08 16.14 -11.05
N CYS A 28 -1.44 16.08 -9.88
CA CYS A 28 -0.01 16.32 -9.77
C CYS A 28 0.77 15.10 -10.30
N ARG A 29 1.60 15.32 -11.33
CA ARG A 29 2.35 14.26 -11.99
C ARG A 29 3.25 13.48 -11.03
N LEU A 30 3.99 14.18 -10.17
CA LEU A 30 4.90 13.54 -9.21
C LEU A 30 4.12 12.64 -8.24
N PHE A 31 3.01 13.15 -7.70
CA PHE A 31 2.16 12.39 -6.79
C PHE A 31 1.60 11.13 -7.45
N ARG A 32 1.09 11.24 -8.68
CA ARG A 32 0.57 10.09 -9.44
C ARG A 32 1.64 9.06 -9.77
N ILE A 33 2.86 9.49 -10.10
CA ILE A 33 3.99 8.58 -10.35
C ILE A 33 4.40 7.86 -9.06
N ILE A 34 4.52 8.58 -7.94
CA ILE A 34 4.84 7.97 -6.64
C ILE A 34 3.75 6.97 -6.24
N HIS A 35 2.49 7.36 -6.36
CA HIS A 35 1.35 6.48 -6.07
C HIS A 35 1.38 5.21 -6.93
N PHE A 36 1.54 5.36 -8.24
CA PHE A 36 1.68 4.25 -9.16
C PHE A 36 2.88 3.35 -8.82
N ALA A 37 4.05 3.93 -8.55
CA ALA A 37 5.27 3.17 -8.24
C ALA A 37 5.10 2.35 -6.94
N THR A 38 4.52 2.94 -5.90
CA THR A 38 4.22 2.24 -4.65
C THR A 38 3.24 1.08 -4.90
N LEU A 39 2.12 1.34 -5.59
CA LEU A 39 1.12 0.32 -5.89
C LEU A 39 1.70 -0.79 -6.77
N ALA A 40 2.50 -0.45 -7.78
CA ALA A 40 3.17 -1.42 -8.65
C ALA A 40 4.15 -2.30 -7.88
N GLY A 41 4.94 -1.72 -6.98
CA GLY A 41 5.86 -2.47 -6.11
C GLY A 41 5.13 -3.45 -5.19
N VAL A 42 4.07 -3.00 -4.51
CA VAL A 42 3.24 -3.88 -3.67
C VAL A 42 2.57 -4.97 -4.48
N SER A 43 2.02 -4.64 -5.65
CA SER A 43 1.42 -5.63 -6.57
C SER A 43 2.42 -6.69 -6.99
N LEU A 44 3.65 -6.29 -7.32
CA LEU A 44 4.71 -7.21 -7.72
C LEU A 44 5.09 -8.16 -6.58
N LEU A 45 5.25 -7.64 -5.36
CA LEU A 45 5.54 -8.46 -4.19
C LEU A 45 4.44 -9.50 -3.96
N MET A 46 3.16 -9.10 -4.04
CA MET A 46 2.03 -10.01 -3.89
C MET A 46 1.98 -11.10 -4.96
N VAL A 47 2.22 -10.74 -6.23
CA VAL A 47 2.24 -11.71 -7.34
C VAL A 47 3.40 -12.70 -7.23
N LEU A 48 4.54 -12.26 -6.69
CA LEU A 48 5.69 -13.12 -6.42
C LEU A 48 5.54 -13.92 -5.12
N GLU A 49 4.42 -13.79 -4.41
CA GLU A 49 4.18 -14.39 -3.09
C GLU A 49 5.26 -14.02 -2.06
N ILE A 50 5.90 -12.86 -2.26
CA ILE A 50 6.92 -12.33 -1.35
C ILE A 50 6.19 -11.45 -0.31
N PRO A 51 6.38 -11.70 1.00
CA PRO A 51 5.78 -10.87 2.03
C PRO A 51 6.28 -9.42 1.93
N CYS A 52 5.42 -8.46 2.30
CA CYS A 52 5.80 -7.06 2.33
C CYS A 52 7.04 -6.88 3.25
N PRO A 53 8.07 -6.11 2.85
CA PRO A 53 9.22 -5.85 3.72
C PRO A 53 8.85 -5.32 5.11
N LEU A 54 7.77 -4.53 5.20
CA LEU A 54 7.24 -4.04 6.47
C LEU A 54 6.72 -5.17 7.36
N THR A 55 6.02 -6.16 6.79
CA THR A 55 5.55 -7.35 7.52
C THR A 55 6.72 -8.14 8.09
N ILE A 56 7.78 -8.34 7.31
CA ILE A 56 9.00 -9.02 7.79
C ILE A 56 9.57 -8.29 9.00
N TRP A 57 9.67 -6.96 8.93
CA TRP A 57 10.21 -6.17 10.03
C TRP A 57 9.29 -6.19 11.25
N GLU A 58 7.97 -6.10 11.05
CA GLU A 58 6.99 -6.23 12.13
C GLU A 58 7.13 -7.55 12.88
N GLU A 59 7.26 -8.66 12.15
CA GLU A 59 7.37 -10.00 12.73
C GLU A 59 8.70 -10.19 13.47
N MET A 60 9.81 -9.72 12.90
CA MET A 60 11.11 -9.73 13.57
C MET A 60 11.08 -8.97 14.92
N LEU A 61 10.40 -7.81 14.97
CA LEU A 61 10.30 -7.05 16.22
C LEU A 61 9.31 -7.67 17.22
N ARG A 62 8.28 -8.41 16.76
CA ARG A 62 7.36 -9.14 17.66
C ARG A 62 7.98 -10.33 18.35
N GLN A 63 8.93 -11.00 17.70
CA GLN A 63 9.66 -12.12 18.30
C GLN A 63 10.57 -11.69 19.47
N SER A 64 10.68 -10.38 19.74
CA SER A 64 11.33 -9.87 20.94
C SER A 64 10.52 -10.19 22.19
N PRO A 65 11.12 -10.80 23.24
CA PRO A 65 10.44 -11.15 24.50
C PRO A 65 9.91 -9.94 25.29
N ILE A 66 10.19 -8.72 24.82
CA ILE A 66 9.78 -7.46 25.45
C ILE A 66 8.43 -6.98 24.90
N TYR A 67 7.92 -7.54 23.80
CA TYR A 67 6.72 -7.04 23.12
C TYR A 67 5.50 -7.94 23.31
N GLU A 68 4.64 -7.59 24.26
CA GLU A 68 3.36 -8.28 24.53
C GLU A 68 2.21 -7.86 23.57
N GLY A 69 2.46 -6.91 22.65
CA GLY A 69 1.42 -6.34 21.80
C GLY A 69 0.51 -5.35 22.57
N SER A 70 0.30 -4.16 22.01
CA SER A 70 -0.65 -3.18 22.55
C SER A 70 -2.06 -3.38 21.96
N PHE A 71 -3.08 -2.83 22.63
CA PHE A 71 -4.45 -2.81 22.10
C PHE A 71 -4.51 -2.24 20.67
N ILE A 72 -3.82 -1.13 20.40
CA ILE A 72 -3.77 -0.51 19.07
C ILE A 72 -3.12 -1.46 18.06
N SER A 73 -2.04 -2.12 18.45
CA SER A 73 -1.37 -3.08 17.56
C SER A 73 -2.26 -4.27 17.22
N SER A 74 -3.05 -4.79 18.16
CA SER A 74 -3.97 -5.88 17.90
C SER A 74 -5.05 -5.50 16.88
N TRP A 75 -5.65 -4.31 17.03
CA TRP A 75 -6.65 -3.81 16.08
C TRP A 75 -6.06 -3.54 14.69
N LEU A 76 -4.91 -2.88 14.63
CA LEU A 76 -4.26 -2.58 13.35
C LEU A 76 -3.85 -3.86 12.60
N ASN A 77 -3.36 -4.88 13.31
CA ASN A 77 -3.07 -6.18 12.68
C ASN A 77 -4.28 -6.78 11.99
N ARG A 78 -5.39 -6.84 12.71
CA ARG A 78 -6.62 -7.42 12.19
C ARG A 78 -7.14 -6.68 10.96
N ILE A 79 -6.95 -5.36 10.92
CA ILE A 79 -7.29 -4.52 9.76
C ILE A 79 -6.32 -4.73 8.59
N ILE A 80 -5.00 -4.70 8.85
CA ILE A 80 -3.95 -4.78 7.82
C ILE A 80 -3.94 -6.15 7.15
N TYR A 81 -4.03 -7.21 7.94
CA TYR A 81 -3.95 -8.59 7.44
C TYR A 81 -5.30 -9.16 7.04
N LEU A 82 -6.40 -8.41 7.26
CA LEU A 82 -7.77 -8.81 6.96
C LEU A 82 -8.02 -10.28 7.38
N GLU A 83 -7.77 -10.60 8.65
CA GLU A 83 -7.76 -11.99 9.17
C GLU A 83 -9.03 -12.78 8.83
N ASP A 84 -10.16 -12.07 8.67
CA ASP A 84 -11.47 -12.62 8.35
C ASP A 84 -11.72 -12.81 6.83
N PHE A 85 -10.71 -12.58 5.97
CA PHE A 85 -10.85 -12.51 4.52
C PHE A 85 -9.89 -13.47 3.79
N ASP A 86 -10.30 -13.95 2.61
CA ASP A 86 -9.47 -14.85 1.81
C ASP A 86 -8.26 -14.09 1.23
N ALA A 87 -7.05 -14.47 1.66
CA ALA A 87 -5.80 -13.89 1.18
C ALA A 87 -5.58 -14.14 -0.32
N SER A 88 -6.16 -15.21 -0.87
CA SER A 88 -5.98 -15.61 -2.27
C SER A 88 -6.53 -14.57 -3.25
N ILE A 89 -7.51 -13.77 -2.84
CA ILE A 89 -8.12 -12.76 -3.70
C ILE A 89 -7.39 -11.40 -3.69
N MET A 90 -6.52 -11.15 -2.71
CA MET A 90 -5.71 -9.93 -2.61
C MET A 90 -4.90 -9.63 -3.89
N PRO A 91 -4.07 -10.55 -4.43
CA PRO A 91 -3.26 -10.24 -5.61
C PRO A 91 -4.12 -9.84 -6.81
N TYR A 92 -5.29 -10.48 -7.01
CA TYR A 92 -6.20 -10.13 -8.09
C TYR A 92 -6.79 -8.72 -7.92
N LEU A 93 -7.21 -8.36 -6.70
CA LEU A 93 -7.73 -7.02 -6.40
C LEU A 93 -6.65 -5.96 -6.59
N THR A 94 -5.43 -6.21 -6.09
CA THR A 94 -4.32 -5.26 -6.19
C THR A 94 -3.88 -5.07 -7.64
N VAL A 95 -3.77 -6.14 -8.44
CA VAL A 95 -3.46 -6.05 -9.87
C VAL A 95 -4.59 -5.35 -10.65
N GLY A 96 -5.85 -5.64 -10.34
CA GLY A 96 -6.99 -4.93 -10.93
C GLY A 96 -6.95 -3.43 -10.63
N PHE A 97 -6.62 -3.06 -9.39
CA PHE A 97 -6.48 -1.66 -8.99
C PHE A 97 -5.25 -0.98 -9.61
N LEU A 98 -4.15 -1.71 -9.80
CA LEU A 98 -2.99 -1.25 -10.57
C LEU A 98 -3.38 -0.96 -12.01
N ALA A 99 -4.13 -1.86 -12.66
CA ALA A 99 -4.60 -1.67 -14.04
C ALA A 99 -5.51 -0.44 -14.16
N LEU A 100 -6.39 -0.21 -13.19
CA LEU A 100 -7.20 1.02 -13.09
C LEU A 100 -6.32 2.28 -12.92
N THR A 101 -5.31 2.20 -12.07
CA THR A 101 -4.35 3.30 -11.88
C THR A 101 -3.53 3.56 -13.13
N VAL A 102 -3.15 2.54 -13.90
CA VAL A 102 -2.47 2.70 -15.19
C VAL A 102 -3.39 3.32 -16.23
N SER A 103 -4.63 2.81 -16.32
CA SER A 103 -5.61 3.35 -17.26
C SER A 103 -5.78 4.85 -17.04
N SER A 104 -5.77 5.32 -15.78
CA SER A 104 -5.77 6.73 -15.32
C SER A 104 -4.90 7.67 -16.15
N PHE A 105 -3.74 7.21 -16.61
CA PHE A 105 -2.80 8.05 -17.36
C PHE A 105 -3.22 8.30 -18.81
N PHE A 106 -4.08 7.46 -19.39
CA PHE A 106 -4.53 7.57 -20.78
C PHE A 106 -5.73 8.51 -20.95
N TRP A 107 -6.81 8.31 -20.20
CA TRP A 107 -7.99 9.21 -20.15
C TRP A 107 -7.74 10.54 -19.44
N HIS A 108 -6.83 10.62 -18.46
CA HIS A 108 -6.51 11.86 -17.77
C HIS A 108 -5.00 12.13 -17.80
N PRO A 109 -4.43 12.54 -18.95
CA PRO A 109 -2.99 12.66 -19.10
C PRO A 109 -2.41 13.74 -18.18
N THR A 110 -1.25 13.45 -17.59
CA THR A 110 -0.48 14.43 -16.81
C THR A 110 0.32 15.31 -17.78
N THR A 111 -0.33 16.35 -18.30
CA THR A 111 0.30 17.29 -19.25
C THR A 111 1.59 17.85 -18.64
N ARG A 112 2.71 17.74 -19.36
CA ARG A 112 3.97 18.42 -18.98
C ARG A 112 3.72 19.93 -19.01
N ARG A 113 3.59 20.59 -17.86
CA ARG A 113 4.02 22.00 -17.74
C ARG A 113 5.55 21.98 -17.71
N GLY A 114 6.14 21.97 -18.90
CA GLY A 114 7.59 21.86 -19.07
C GLY A 114 7.99 21.67 -20.52
N ALA A 115 7.39 22.44 -21.43
CA ALA A 115 8.11 22.96 -22.58
C ALA A 115 8.45 24.40 -22.20
N LYS A 116 9.75 24.65 -22.03
CA LYS A 116 10.31 26.00 -21.93
C LYS A 116 10.00 26.78 -23.20
#